data_AF-A0A399FY00-F1
#
_entry.id   AF-A0A399FY00-F1
#
_cell.length_a   1.000
_cell.length_b   1.000
_cell.length_c   1.000
_cell.angle_alpha   90.00
_cell.angle_beta   90.00
_cell.angle_gamma   90.00
#
_symmetry.space_group_name_H-M   'P 1'
#
loop_
_entity.id
_entity.type
_entity.pdbx_description
1 polymer ?
#
loop_
_entity_poly.entity_id
_entity_poly.type
_entity_poly.pdbx_seq_one_letter_code
_entity_poly.pdbx_strand_id
1 'polypeptide(L)'
;MTRVKSSVTSKKRHKKYIREAKGFWGRRKNLYRTAREAVERGWLYAFRDRRVRKREFRKLWIARINAATRLNGLSYSKFIKGLADAGVELDRKILSDIAVRDSATFKKLVAIAKSEKAEVRSQKPEFRSQKPEAKI
;
A
#
# COMPACT_ATOMS: atom_id res chain seq x y z
N MET A 1 -26.65 -28.29 -45.26
CA MET A 1 -26.04 -27.23 -44.42
C MET A 1 -25.54 -26.11 -45.32
N THR A 2 -25.81 -24.85 -45.00
CA THR A 2 -25.39 -23.68 -45.80
C THR A 2 -24.00 -23.16 -45.37
N ARG A 3 -23.16 -22.79 -46.33
CA ARG A 3 -21.82 -22.23 -46.06
C ARG A 3 -21.92 -20.75 -45.68
N VAL A 4 -21.67 -20.42 -44.41
CA VAL A 4 -21.66 -19.04 -43.91
C VAL A 4 -20.24 -18.44 -43.94
N LYS A 5 -20.09 -17.21 -44.46
CA LYS A 5 -18.80 -16.48 -44.50
C LYS A 5 -18.51 -15.77 -43.17
N SER A 6 -17.29 -15.90 -42.64
CA SER A 6 -16.87 -15.33 -41.34
C SER A 6 -16.10 -14.01 -41.41
N SER A 7 -16.07 -13.34 -42.57
CA SER A 7 -15.21 -12.15 -42.79
C SER A 7 -15.58 -10.97 -41.89
N VAL A 8 -16.88 -10.72 -41.68
CA VAL A 8 -17.39 -9.60 -40.88
C VAL A 8 -17.03 -9.76 -39.40
N THR A 9 -17.26 -10.95 -38.84
CA THR A 9 -16.94 -11.25 -37.43
C THR A 9 -15.43 -11.21 -37.18
N SER A 10 -14.63 -11.70 -38.13
CA SER A 10 -13.17 -11.62 -38.08
C SER A 10 -12.67 -10.18 -38.08
N LYS A 11 -13.15 -9.33 -38.99
CA LYS A 11 -12.80 -7.90 -39.06
C LYS A 11 -13.19 -7.15 -37.78
N LYS A 12 -14.35 -7.46 -37.19
CA LYS A 12 -14.81 -6.85 -35.92
C LYS A 12 -13.86 -7.17 -34.76
N ARG A 13 -13.44 -8.43 -34.62
CA ARG A 13 -12.46 -8.86 -33.60
C ARG A 13 -11.11 -8.16 -33.80
N HIS A 14 -10.63 -8.11 -35.05
CA HIS A 14 -9.36 -7.45 -35.37
C HIS A 14 -9.38 -5.97 -34.99
N LYS A 15 -10.41 -5.23 -35.41
CA LYS A 15 -10.57 -3.80 -35.07
C LYS A 15 -10.67 -3.55 -33.57
N LYS A 16 -11.29 -4.46 -32.80
CA LYS A 16 -11.34 -4.36 -31.33
C LYS A 16 -9.94 -4.31 -30.75
N TYR A 17 -9.10 -5.32 -31.00
CA TYR A 17 -7.76 -5.40 -30.41
C TYR A 17 -6.83 -4.28 -30.89
N ILE A 18 -6.89 -3.90 -32.17
CA ILE A 18 -6.06 -2.78 -32.67
C ILE A 18 -6.46 -1.45 -32.02
N ARG A 19 -7.75 -1.24 -31.74
CA ARG A 19 -8.22 -0.06 -31.00
C ARG A 19 -7.71 -0.03 -29.56
N GLU A 20 -7.71 -1.17 -28.87
CA GLU A 20 -7.16 -1.28 -27.51
C GLU A 20 -5.62 -1.16 -27.49
N ALA A 21 -4.94 -1.60 -28.55
CA ALA A 21 -3.48 -1.53 -28.68
C ALA A 21 -2.95 -0.14 -29.09
N LYS A 22 -3.82 0.87 -29.22
CA LYS A 22 -3.41 2.24 -29.53
C LYS A 22 -2.45 2.75 -28.45
N GLY A 23 -1.35 3.36 -28.88
CA GLY A 23 -0.28 3.83 -27.98
C GLY A 23 0.81 2.80 -27.69
N PHE A 24 0.66 1.54 -28.11
CA PHE A 24 1.75 0.57 -27.99
C PHE A 24 2.89 0.86 -28.97
N TRP A 25 4.11 0.51 -28.55
CA TRP A 25 5.32 0.76 -29.34
C TRP A 25 5.53 -0.30 -30.44
N GLY A 26 6.07 0.14 -31.59
CA GLY A 26 6.48 -0.73 -32.69
C GLY A 26 5.36 -1.60 -33.27
N ARG A 27 5.62 -2.91 -33.45
CA ARG A 27 4.66 -3.85 -34.06
C ARG A 27 3.45 -4.16 -33.19
N ARG A 28 3.49 -3.84 -31.89
CA ARG A 28 2.41 -4.11 -30.92
C ARG A 28 1.17 -3.25 -31.16
N LYS A 29 1.25 -2.13 -31.90
CA LYS A 29 0.08 -1.30 -32.28
C LYS A 29 -0.57 -1.69 -33.60
N ASN A 30 0.18 -2.31 -34.53
CA ASN A 30 -0.26 -2.47 -35.92
C ASN A 30 -0.52 -3.94 -36.32
N LEU A 31 0.22 -4.91 -35.76
CA LEU A 31 0.11 -6.32 -36.16
C LEU A 31 -0.82 -7.07 -35.20
N TYR A 32 -1.96 -7.58 -35.70
CA TYR A 32 -3.00 -8.19 -34.86
C TYR A 32 -2.52 -9.26 -33.89
N ARG A 33 -1.68 -10.21 -34.34
CA ARG A 33 -1.19 -11.30 -33.46
C ARG A 33 -0.42 -10.72 -32.27
N THR A 34 0.56 -9.87 -32.56
CA THR A 34 1.39 -9.22 -31.55
C THR A 34 0.60 -8.23 -30.68
N ALA A 35 -0.35 -7.51 -31.28
CA ALA A 35 -1.23 -6.59 -30.58
C ALA A 35 -2.15 -7.32 -29.59
N ARG A 36 -2.75 -8.45 -30.01
CA ARG A 36 -3.59 -9.29 -29.16
C ARG A 36 -2.84 -9.74 -27.92
N GLU A 37 -1.65 -10.32 -28.10
CA GLU A 37 -0.81 -10.79 -26.99
C GLU A 37 -0.43 -9.65 -26.03
N ALA A 38 -0.07 -8.49 -26.57
CA ALA A 38 0.29 -7.34 -25.75
C ALA A 38 -0.91 -6.81 -24.94
N VAL A 39 -2.09 -6.72 -25.56
CA VAL A 39 -3.32 -6.25 -24.91
C VAL A 39 -3.74 -7.21 -23.80
N GLU A 40 -3.73 -8.51 -24.07
CA GLU A 40 -4.11 -9.54 -23.09
C GLU A 40 -3.17 -9.55 -21.88
N ARG A 41 -1.84 -9.44 -22.11
CA ARG A 41 -0.87 -9.26 -21.02
C ARG A 41 -1.09 -7.96 -20.26
N GLY A 42 -1.40 -6.87 -20.96
CA GLY A 42 -1.75 -5.58 -20.35
C GLY A 42 -2.96 -5.67 -19.42
N TRP A 43 -4.00 -6.40 -19.82
CA TRP A 43 -5.17 -6.64 -18.97
C TRP A 43 -4.86 -7.47 -17.73
N LEU A 44 -4.02 -8.51 -17.88
CA LEU A 44 -3.57 -9.33 -16.75
C LEU A 44 -2.80 -8.47 -15.72
N TYR A 45 -1.86 -7.65 -16.19
CA TYR A 45 -1.12 -6.74 -15.31
C TYR A 45 -2.02 -5.69 -14.68
N ALA A 46 -2.95 -5.08 -15.45
CA ALA A 46 -3.90 -4.14 -14.89
C ALA A 46 -4.75 -4.74 -13.76
N PHE A 47 -5.20 -6.00 -13.90
CA PHE A 47 -5.94 -6.69 -12.85
C PHE A 47 -5.09 -6.93 -11.60
N ARG A 48 -3.87 -7.44 -11.78
CA ARG A 48 -2.90 -7.64 -10.69
C ARG A 48 -2.59 -6.33 -9.98
N ASP A 49 -2.28 -5.29 -10.74
CA ASP A 49 -1.79 -4.00 -10.23
C ASP A 49 -2.89 -3.22 -9.52
N ARG A 50 -4.18 -3.38 -9.89
CA ARG A 50 -5.29 -2.86 -9.09
C ARG A 50 -5.30 -3.41 -7.65
N ARG A 51 -4.92 -4.68 -7.46
CA ARG A 51 -4.80 -5.29 -6.12
C ARG A 51 -3.54 -4.81 -5.41
N VAL A 52 -2.42 -4.69 -6.12
CA VAL A 52 -1.12 -4.28 -5.58
C VAL A 52 -1.08 -2.79 -5.20
N ARG A 53 -1.78 -1.93 -5.93
CA ARG A 53 -1.84 -0.47 -5.70
C ARG A 53 -2.15 -0.09 -4.25
N LYS A 54 -3.05 -0.83 -3.60
CA LYS A 54 -3.38 -0.63 -2.16
C LYS A 54 -2.15 -0.81 -1.26
N ARG A 55 -1.30 -1.79 -1.57
CA ARG A 55 -0.06 -2.09 -0.85
C ARG A 55 1.02 -1.04 -1.16
N GLU A 56 1.15 -0.62 -2.41
CA GLU A 56 2.11 0.42 -2.83
C GLU A 56 1.84 1.75 -2.12
N PHE A 57 0.59 2.20 -2.10
CA PHE A 57 0.22 3.42 -1.36
C PHE A 57 0.46 3.28 0.13
N ARG A 58 0.11 2.12 0.72
CA ARG A 58 0.40 1.87 2.14
C ARG A 58 1.90 1.92 2.43
N LYS A 59 2.74 1.35 1.57
CA LYS A 59 4.21 1.43 1.67
C LYS A 59 4.69 2.88 1.64
N LEU A 60 4.16 3.68 0.71
CA LEU A 60 4.47 5.11 0.61
C LEU A 60 4.06 5.88 1.87
N TRP A 61 2.85 5.67 2.38
CA TRP A 61 2.38 6.34 3.59
C TRP A 61 3.24 6.01 4.80
N ILE A 62 3.63 4.73 4.97
CA ILE A 62 4.53 4.31 6.04
C ILE A 62 5.89 4.99 5.91
N ALA A 63 6.45 5.08 4.70
CA ALA A 63 7.73 5.75 4.48
C ALA A 63 7.67 7.24 4.87
N ARG A 64 6.60 7.94 4.47
CA ARG A 64 6.37 9.36 4.82
C ARG A 64 6.23 9.56 6.33
N ILE A 65 5.39 8.76 6.99
CA ILE A 65 5.20 8.84 8.44
C ILE A 65 6.50 8.52 9.17
N ASN A 66 7.24 7.49 8.74
CA ASN A 66 8.50 7.12 9.37
C ASN A 66 9.51 8.28 9.33
N ALA A 67 9.66 8.95 8.18
CA ALA A 67 10.50 10.14 8.07
C ALA A 67 10.06 11.23 9.06
N ALA A 68 8.77 11.55 9.11
CA ALA A 68 8.24 12.56 10.03
C ALA A 68 8.40 12.18 11.51
N THR A 69 8.20 10.92 11.89
CA THR A 69 8.41 10.46 13.28
C THR A 69 9.86 10.54 13.70
N ARG A 70 10.80 10.25 12.77
CA ARG A 70 12.24 10.28 13.04
C ARG A 70 12.73 11.69 13.33
N LEU A 71 12.22 12.69 12.62
CA LEU A 71 12.48 14.10 12.91
C LEU A 71 12.04 14.51 14.32
N ASN A 72 11.02 13.84 14.88
CA ASN A 72 10.51 14.09 16.22
C ASN A 72 11.07 13.12 17.28
N GLY A 73 12.14 12.38 16.94
CA GLY A 73 12.86 11.48 17.85
C GLY A 73 12.11 10.19 18.22
N LEU A 74 11.11 9.78 17.44
CA LEU A 74 10.33 8.56 17.67
C LEU A 74 10.46 7.59 16.49
N SER A 75 10.42 6.28 16.75
CA SER A 75 10.34 5.29 15.67
C SER A 75 8.88 5.04 15.27
N TYR A 76 8.64 4.75 13.99
CA TYR A 76 7.31 4.46 13.45
C TYR A 76 6.54 3.41 14.26
N SER A 77 7.17 2.28 14.61
CA SER A 77 6.50 1.22 15.37
C SER A 77 6.04 1.69 16.76
N LYS A 78 6.86 2.51 17.43
CA LYS A 78 6.52 3.08 18.74
C LYS A 78 5.40 4.12 18.60
N PHE A 79 5.43 4.93 17.54
CA PHE A 79 4.39 5.92 17.25
C PHE A 79 3.03 5.27 17.01
N ILE A 80 2.96 4.27 16.14
CA ILE A 80 1.70 3.57 15.85
C ILE A 80 1.16 2.85 17.09
N LYS A 81 2.04 2.25 17.89
CA LYS A 81 1.64 1.65 19.15
C LYS A 81 1.05 2.70 20.11
N GLY A 82 1.76 3.81 20.32
CA GLY A 82 1.30 4.89 21.20
C GLY A 82 -0.03 5.50 20.76
N LEU A 83 -0.28 5.64 19.45
CA LEU A 83 -1.58 6.09 18.95
C LEU A 83 -2.71 5.07 19.18
N ALA A 84 -2.42 3.78 19.04
CA ALA A 84 -3.40 2.73 19.31
C ALA A 84 -3.74 2.65 20.80
N ASP A 85 -2.73 2.75 21.66
CA ASP A 85 -2.89 2.79 23.12
C ASP A 85 -3.69 4.05 23.54
N ALA A 86 -3.50 5.19 22.86
CA ALA A 86 -4.26 6.41 23.05
C ALA A 86 -5.71 6.40 22.49
N GLY A 87 -6.15 5.30 21.87
CA GLY A 87 -7.47 5.19 21.24
C GLY A 87 -7.64 6.04 19.96
N VAL A 88 -6.56 6.52 19.35
CA VAL A 88 -6.61 7.35 18.14
C VAL A 88 -6.64 6.46 16.89
N GLU A 89 -7.83 6.21 16.37
CA GLU A 89 -8.07 5.38 15.18
C GLU A 89 -7.86 6.17 13.87
N LEU A 90 -6.66 6.73 13.67
CA LEU A 90 -6.34 7.45 12.43
C LEU A 90 -5.73 6.55 11.36
N ASP A 91 -6.29 6.68 10.16
CA ASP A 91 -5.79 6.00 8.97
C ASP A 91 -4.40 6.51 8.55
N ARG A 92 -3.56 5.59 8.04
CA ARG A 92 -2.20 5.92 7.58
C ARG A 92 -2.18 6.90 6.41
N LYS A 93 -3.24 6.90 5.58
CA LYS A 93 -3.42 7.88 4.52
C LYS A 93 -3.46 9.30 5.10
N ILE A 94 -4.35 9.51 6.07
CA ILE A 94 -4.57 10.80 6.72
C ILE A 94 -3.33 11.22 7.52
N LEU A 95 -2.75 10.30 8.30
CA LEU A 95 -1.51 10.56 9.03
C LEU A 95 -0.36 10.99 8.11
N SER A 96 -0.24 10.37 6.92
CA SER A 96 0.79 10.75 5.95
C SER A 96 0.52 12.11 5.30
N ASP A 97 -0.75 12.51 5.17
CA ASP A 97 -1.12 13.80 4.60
C ASP A 97 -0.86 14.93 5.61
N ILE A 98 -1.25 14.72 6.88
CA ILE A 98 -0.94 15.63 7.99
C ILE A 98 0.57 15.78 8.13
N ALA A 99 1.33 14.69 8.10
CA ALA A 99 2.79 14.73 8.21
C ALA A 99 3.47 15.61 7.13
N VAL A 100 2.87 15.74 5.94
CA VAL A 100 3.41 16.53 4.83
C VAL A 100 2.88 17.97 4.84
N ARG A 101 1.59 18.16 5.09
CA ARG A 101 0.92 19.46 4.99
C ARG A 101 1.00 20.29 6.26
N ASP A 102 0.92 19.66 7.42
CA ASP A 102 0.88 20.33 8.71
C ASP A 102 1.77 19.62 9.74
N SER A 103 3.02 20.09 9.79
CA SER A 103 4.01 19.59 10.73
C SER A 103 3.67 19.92 12.20
N ALA A 104 2.92 20.99 12.47
CA ALA A 104 2.58 21.40 13.82
C ALA A 104 1.55 20.46 14.44
N THR A 105 0.49 20.12 13.70
CA THR A 105 -0.49 19.12 14.14
C THR A 105 0.16 17.74 14.29
N PHE A 106 1.06 17.36 13.39
CA PHE A 106 1.79 16.09 13.52
C PHE A 106 2.63 16.02 14.81
N LYS A 107 3.28 17.13 15.22
CA LYS A 107 4.02 17.19 16.48
C LYS A 107 3.13 16.95 17.70
N LYS A 108 1.91 17.49 17.71
CA LYS A 108 0.93 17.25 18.80
C LYS A 108 0.56 15.77 18.89
N LEU A 109 0.32 15.12 17.75
CA LEU A 109 0.05 13.67 17.70
C LEU A 109 1.23 12.84 18.22
N VAL A 110 2.47 13.25 17.92
CA VAL A 110 3.67 12.60 18.45
C VAL A 110 3.80 12.81 19.96
N ALA A 111 3.41 13.98 20.49
CA ALA A 111 3.40 14.24 21.93
C ALA A 111 2.40 13.31 22.66
N ILE A 112 1.17 13.19 22.15
CA ILE A 112 0.16 12.25 22.66
C ILE A 112 0.69 10.81 22.63
N ALA A 113 1.31 10.39 21.53
CA ALA A 113 1.89 9.04 21.45
C ALA A 113 3.07 8.81 22.41
N LYS A 114 3.72 9.88 22.90
CA LYS A 114 4.82 9.80 23.88
C LYS A 114 4.30 9.74 25.32
N SER A 115 3.21 10.45 25.66
CA SER A 115 2.63 10.45 27.02
C SER A 115 2.14 9.06 27.41
N GLU A 116 1.34 8.42 26.57
CA GLU A 116 0.75 7.10 26.87
C GLU A 116 1.79 6.00 27.05
N LYS A 117 2.89 6.08 26.30
CA LYS A 117 4.00 5.15 26.46
C LYS A 117 4.59 5.21 27.87
N ALA A 118 4.58 6.38 28.52
CA ALA A 118 5.06 6.54 29.89
C ALA A 118 4.10 5.87 30.88
N GLU A 119 2.78 6.05 30.71
CA GLU A 119 1.75 5.47 31.58
C GLU A 119 1.71 3.93 31.52
N VAL A 120 1.78 3.34 30.33
CA VAL A 120 1.82 1.88 30.17
C VAL A 120 3.10 1.28 30.78
N ARG A 121 4.21 2.03 30.83
CA ARG A 121 5.47 1.58 31.45
C ARG A 121 5.39 1.59 32.97
N SER A 122 4.67 2.54 33.57
CA SER A 122 4.45 2.59 35.02
C SER A 122 3.53 1.48 35.54
N GLN A 123 2.62 0.96 34.72
CA GLN A 123 1.66 -0.09 35.13
C GLN A 123 2.17 -1.53 34.91
N LYS A 124 3.38 -1.73 34.37
CA LYS A 124 3.88 -3.08 34.08
C LYS A 124 4.37 -3.75 35.38
N PRO A 125 3.73 -4.84 35.86
CA PRO A 125 4.20 -5.53 37.07
C PRO A 125 5.59 -6.14 36.81
N GLU A 126 6.54 -5.88 37.71
CA GLU A 126 7.88 -6.45 37.68
C GLU A 126 7.84 -7.94 38.00
N PHE A 127 7.54 -8.79 37.02
CA PHE A 127 7.58 -10.23 37.20
C PHE A 127 8.96 -10.79 36.84
N ARG A 128 9.96 -10.58 37.70
CA ARG A 128 11.21 -11.39 37.70
C ARG A 128 12.10 -11.12 38.92
N SER A 129 12.01 -11.96 39.95
CA SER A 129 13.11 -12.17 40.91
C SER A 129 12.92 -13.36 41.88
N GLN A 130 12.24 -14.45 41.50
CA GLN A 130 12.35 -15.71 42.25
C GLN A 130 12.63 -16.86 41.29
N LYS A 131 13.92 -17.08 41.02
CA LYS A 131 14.42 -18.34 40.47
C LYS A 131 14.69 -19.21 41.70
N PRO A 132 13.91 -20.27 41.99
CA PRO A 132 14.22 -21.11 43.15
C PRO A 132 15.56 -21.79 42.89
N GLU A 133 16.53 -21.51 43.77
CA GLU A 133 17.81 -22.20 43.79
C GLU A 133 17.54 -23.69 44.00
N ALA A 134 17.99 -24.50 43.04
CA ALA A 134 17.98 -25.95 43.18
C ALA A 134 18.94 -26.32 44.32
N LYS A 135 18.38 -26.71 45.46
CA LYS A 135 19.12 -27.39 46.52
C LYS A 135 19.41 -28.84 46.08
N ILE A 136 20.65 -29.23 46.43
CA ILE A 136 21.36 -30.51 46.21
C ILE A 136 20.47 -31.74 46.36
#